data_AF-A0A3E1NH52-F1
#
_entry.id   AF-A0A3E1NH52-F1
#
_cell.length_a   1.000
_cell.length_b   1.000
_cell.length_c   1.000
_cell.angle_alpha   90.00
_cell.angle_beta   90.00
_cell.angle_gamma   90.00
#
_symmetry.space_group_name_H-M   'P 1'
#
loop_
_entity.id
_entity.type
_entity.pdbx_description
1 polymer ?
#
loop_
_entity_poly.entity_id
_entity_poly.type
_entity_poly.pdbx_seq_one_letter_code
_entity_poly.pdbx_strand_id
1 'polypeptide(L)' 'MTQELFSWYENRQYFFKLEPSSTKDQVQIMMYNTLYTFVKKPEGWRNHDSNKMELAQGLLEEVIKTIMA' A
#
# COMPACT_ATOMS: atom_id res chain seq x y z
N MET A 1 11.81 -2.41 14.13
CA MET A 1 11.35 -1.01 14.11
C MET A 1 10.38 -0.88 12.95
N THR A 2 9.19 -0.33 13.16
CA THR A 2 8.22 -0.13 12.08
C THR A 2 8.62 1.14 11.32
N GLN A 3 9.07 0.99 10.08
CA GLN A 3 9.50 2.11 9.25
C GLN A 3 8.27 2.91 8.81
N GLU A 4 8.25 4.20 9.15
CA GLU A 4 7.25 5.14 8.65
C GLU A 4 7.70 5.67 7.29
N LEU A 5 6.80 5.59 6.31
CA LEU A 5 6.98 5.98 4.92
C LEU A 5 5.92 7.00 4.54
N PHE A 6 6.15 7.70 3.43
CA PHE A 6 5.13 8.55 2.84
C PHE A 6 5.18 8.51 1.32
N SER A 7 4.04 8.80 0.70
CA SER A 7 3.92 8.98 -0.75
C SER A 7 3.11 10.23 -1.05
N TRP A 8 3.38 10.85 -2.19
CA TRP A 8 2.58 11.93 -2.73
C TRP A 8 1.59 11.38 -3.74
N TYR A 9 0.33 11.77 -3.62
CA TYR A 9 -0.67 11.49 -4.64
C TYR A 9 -1.55 12.71 -4.83
N GLU A 10 -1.70 13.13 -6.09
CA GLU A 10 -2.26 14.42 -6.45
C GLU A 10 -1.55 15.56 -5.70
N ASN A 11 -2.28 16.30 -4.85
CA ASN A 11 -1.76 17.41 -4.07
C ASN A 11 -1.71 17.09 -2.56
N ARG A 12 -1.64 15.80 -2.19
CA ARG A 12 -1.67 15.34 -0.80
C ARG A 12 -0.52 14.38 -0.49
N GLN A 13 -0.03 14.47 0.73
CA GLN A 13 0.96 13.54 1.29
C GLN A 13 0.24 12.52 2.17
N TYR A 14 0.54 11.24 1.95
CA TYR A 14 -0.04 10.13 2.67
C TYR A 14 1.05 9.40 3.45
N PHE A 15 0.84 9.23 4.75
CA PHE A 15 1.79 8.59 5.66
C PHE A 15 1.32 7.19 6.01
N PHE A 16 2.21 6.21 5.92
CA PHE A 16 1.89 4.81 6.19
C PHE A 16 3.09 4.06 6.74
N LYS A 17 2.82 2.90 7.31
CA LYS A 17 3.83 1.98 7.83
C LYS A 17 3.79 0.70 7.03
N LEU A 18 4.95 0.19 6.65
CA LEU A 18 5.04 -1.14 6.05
C LEU A 18 4.83 -2.19 7.15
N GLU A 19 3.85 -3.06 6.94
CA GLU A 19 3.60 -4.20 7.82
C GLU A 19 4.29 -5.46 7.28
N PRO A 20 4.77 -6.36 8.16
CA PRO A 20 5.35 -7.63 7.72
C PRO A 20 4.33 -8.44 6.93
N SER A 21 4.61 -8.69 5.65
CA SER A 21 3.82 -9.63 4.85
C SER A 21 4.48 -11.01 4.82
N SER A 22 3.66 -12.06 4.88
CA SER A 22 4.14 -13.46 4.79
C SER A 22 4.37 -13.92 3.35
N THR A 23 4.02 -13.13 2.33
CA THR A 23 4.11 -13.56 0.92
C THR A 23 4.73 -12.48 0.05
N LYS A 24 5.47 -12.89 -0.99
CA LYS A 24 6.14 -11.96 -1.94
C LYS A 24 5.17 -11.29 -2.91
N ASP A 25 4.00 -11.88 -3.11
CA ASP A 25 2.95 -11.36 -3.99
C ASP A 25 1.94 -10.49 -3.24
N GLN A 26 2.22 -10.16 -1.97
CA GLN A 26 1.40 -9.28 -1.16
C GLN A 26 2.25 -8.21 -0.49
N VAL A 27 1.66 -7.03 -0.36
CA VAL A 27 2.21 -5.92 0.43
C VAL A 27 1.13 -5.49 1.40
N GLN A 28 1.49 -5.27 2.66
CA GLN A 28 0.56 -4.79 3.67
C GLN A 28 1.07 -3.47 4.23
N ILE A 29 0.19 -2.48 4.31
CA ILE A 29 0.49 -1.20 4.92
C ILE A 29 -0.57 -0.83 5.95
N MET A 30 -0.13 -0.17 7.01
CA MET A 30 -1.00 0.51 7.96
C MET A 30 -1.03 2.00 7.64
N MET A 31 -2.18 2.51 7.24
CA MET A 31 -2.39 3.92 6.93
C MET A 31 -3.59 4.45 7.73
N TYR A 32 -3.36 5.41 8.62
CA TYR A 32 -4.38 6.02 9.48
C TYR A 32 -5.28 4.99 10.20
N ASN A 33 -4.65 4.04 10.90
CA ASN A 33 -5.31 2.93 11.60
C ASN A 33 -6.16 2.00 10.71
N THR A 34 -5.92 2.04 9.40
CA THR A 34 -6.53 1.12 8.44
C THR A 34 -5.44 0.25 7.80
N LEU A 35 -5.61 -1.06 7.90
CA LEU A 35 -4.75 -2.03 7.22
C LEU A 35 -5.22 -2.18 5.78
N TYR A 36 -4.31 -1.94 4.84
CA TYR A 36 -4.52 -2.22 3.43
C TYR A 36 -3.59 -3.33 2.99
N THR A 37 -4.18 -4.32 2.30
CA THR A 37 -3.43 -5.39 1.64
C THR A 37 -3.50 -5.17 0.14
N PHE A 38 -2.35 -5.19 -0.52
CA PHE A 38 -2.22 -5.16 -1.97
C PHE A 38 -1.71 -6.48 -2.47
N VAL A 39 -2.18 -6.88 -3.64
CA VAL A 39 -1.78 -8.12 -4.31
C VAL A 39 -1.21 -7.86 -5.67
N LYS A 40 -0.16 -8.60 -6.01
CA LYS A 40 0.41 -8.60 -7.35
C LYS A 40 -0.46 -9.45 -8.26
N LYS A 41 -0.99 -8.85 -9.32
CA LYS A 41 -1.71 -9.51 -10.42
C LYS A 41 -0.92 -9.33 -11.72
N PRO A 42 -1.19 -10.10 -12.79
CA PRO A 42 -0.52 -9.94 -14.07
C PRO A 42 -0.60 -8.51 -14.63
N GLU A 43 -1.69 -7.80 -14.34
CA GLU A 43 -1.96 -6.44 -14.81
C GLU A 43 -1.36 -5.35 -13.90
N GLY A 44 -0.75 -5.73 -12.76
CA GLY A 44 -0.19 -4.80 -11.78
C GLY A 44 -0.67 -5.06 -10.36
N TRP A 45 -0.37 -4.11 -9.46
CA TRP A 45 -0.81 -4.17 -8.07
C TRP A 45 -2.26 -3.71 -7.92
N ARG A 46 -3.03 -4.45 -7.12
CA ARG A 46 -4.45 -4.19 -6.86
C ARG A 46 -4.77 -4.30 -5.37
N ASN A 47 -5.86 -3.66 -4.95
CA ASN A 47 -6.43 -3.90 -3.62
C ASN A 47 -6.80 -5.38 -3.46
N HIS A 48 -6.54 -5.96 -2.30
CA HIS A 48 -7.09 -7.27 -1.95
C HIS A 48 -8.59 -7.13 -1.60
N ASP A 49 -9.40 -8.11 -2.00
CA ASP A 49 -10.86 -8.11 -1.80
C ASP A 49 -11.28 -8.08 -0.32
N SER A 50 -10.35 -8.39 0.59
CA SER A 50 -10.58 -8.34 2.04
C SER A 50 -10.41 -6.94 2.64
N ASN A 51 -9.94 -5.96 1.87
CA ASN A 51 -9.79 -4.61 2.39
C ASN A 51 -11.18 -4.02 2.66
N LYS A 52 -11.38 -3.48 3.87
CA LYS A 52 -12.66 -2.83 4.22
C LYS A 52 -12.98 -1.62 3.34
N MET A 53 -11.94 -0.97 2.82
CA MET A 53 -12.00 0.16 1.89
C MET A 53 -10.94 -0.02 0.83
N GLU A 54 -11.21 0.46 -0.38
CA GLU A 54 -10.23 0.46 -1.45
C GLU A 54 -9.40 1.74 -1.42
N LEU A 55 -8.10 1.58 -1.56
CA LEU A 55 -7.22 2.68 -1.92
C LEU A 55 -7.39 2.99 -3.40
N ALA A 56 -7.49 4.28 -3.73
CA ALA A 56 -7.49 4.73 -5.12
C ALA A 56 -6.26 4.16 -5.85
N GLN A 57 -6.46 3.65 -7.07
CA GLN A 57 -5.43 2.93 -7.82
C GLN A 57 -4.12 3.74 -7.94
N GLY A 58 -4.20 5.04 -8.23
CA GLY A 58 -3.00 5.87 -8.35
C GLY A 58 -2.25 6.08 -7.02
N LEU A 59 -2.96 6.17 -5.88
CA LEU A 59 -2.31 6.23 -4.58
C LEU A 59 -1.64 4.89 -4.23
N LEU A 60 -2.31 3.78 -4.53
CA LEU A 60 -1.74 2.44 -4.36
C LEU A 60 -0.43 2.29 -5.15
N GLU A 61 -0.40 2.76 -6.39
CA GLU A 61 0.79 2.69 -7.25
C GLU A 61 1.96 3.51 -6.67
N GLU A 62 1.71 4.72 -6.19
CA GLU A 62 2.75 5.54 -5.54
C GLU A 62 3.25 4.92 -4.23
N VAL A 63 2.36 4.30 -3.44
CA VAL A 63 2.74 3.54 -2.23
C VAL A 63 3.66 2.38 -2.59
N ILE A 64 3.28 1.56 -3.58
CA ILE A 64 4.10 0.42 -4.02
C ILE A 64 5.46 0.90 -4.53
N LYS A 65 5.49 1.98 -5.31
CA LYS A 65 6.71 2.59 -5.81
C LYS A 65 7.62 3.04 -4.67
N THR A 66 7.08 3.68 -3.63
CA THR A 66 7.84 4.07 -2.43
C THR A 66 8.43 2.86 -1.70
N ILE A 67 7.72 1.73 -1.64
CA ILE A 67 8.17 0.52 -0.95
C ILE A 67 9.24 -0.23 -1.76
N MET A 68 9.16 -0.18 -3.08
CA MET A 68 10.04 -0.93 -4.00
C MET A 68 11.21 -0.11 -4.56
N ALA A 69 11.30 1.18 -4.23
CA ALA A 69 12.43 2.05 -4.57
C ALA A 69 13.68 1.70 -3.77
#